data_AF-A0A4Q5R7C3-F1
#
_entry.id   AF-A0A4Q5R7C3-F1
#
_cell.length_a   1.000
_cell.length_b   1.000
_cell.length_c   1.000
_cell.angle_alpha   90.00
_cell.angle_beta   90.00
_cell.angle_gamma   90.00
#
_symmetry.space_group_name_H-M   'P 1'
#
loop_
_entity.id
_entity.type
_entity.pdbx_description
1 polymer ?
#
loop_
_entity_poly.entity_id
_entity_poly.type
_entity_poly.pdbx_seq_one_letter_code
_entity_poly.pdbx_strand_id
1 'polypeptide(L)'
;MITKKKHQFKYWIGQIHLWLGLTSGLFVCFLGITGCILAFQREIEDAVQSYRYAEVRNEPLLPPSEIKKIANLALPNKEAHSISYQQGRASVVSYFKEGEDYYWTVFVDPYSGEVLKVKDMAWDFFRIMIMGHYYLWLPPEIGQPILATATLMFTFLLFSGLVLWWPKNKAASKKRFSVKWSARWRRVNYDLHNVFGFYMTWILIFLAFSGLVMGFQWFAKSVYWLSSGGKQMIPFEESISKSASDARLVALAADKGPAEDILWARARAERTGFKGSMDVHPPHSKTSSVEISVN
;
A
#
# COMPACT_ATOMS: atom_id res chain seq x y z
N MET A 1 -50.65 14.50 -9.13
CA MET A 1 -49.74 14.72 -7.98
C MET A 1 -48.40 13.98 -8.04
N ILE A 2 -48.23 12.90 -8.83
CA ILE A 2 -47.00 12.07 -8.86
C ILE A 2 -45.80 12.77 -9.55
N THR A 3 -46.05 13.66 -10.52
CA THR A 3 -45.02 14.38 -11.28
C THR A 3 -44.27 15.44 -10.46
N LYS A 4 -44.96 16.18 -9.59
CA LYS A 4 -44.35 17.20 -8.71
C LYS A 4 -43.32 16.59 -7.74
N LYS A 5 -43.62 15.45 -7.12
CA LYS A 5 -42.69 14.74 -6.22
C LYS A 5 -41.43 14.25 -6.93
N LYS A 6 -41.54 13.71 -8.16
CA LYS A 6 -40.37 13.28 -8.96
C LYS A 6 -39.43 14.44 -9.33
N HIS A 7 -39.96 15.63 -9.57
CA HIS A 7 -39.16 16.82 -9.84
C HIS A 7 -38.39 17.31 -8.61
N GLN A 8 -38.96 17.19 -7.41
CA GLN A 8 -38.27 17.56 -6.17
C GLN A 8 -37.16 16.58 -5.79
N PHE A 9 -37.36 15.27 -6.00
CA PHE A 9 -36.34 14.25 -5.69
C PHE A 9 -35.03 14.45 -6.48
N LYS A 10 -35.11 14.60 -7.82
CA LYS A 10 -33.93 14.86 -8.65
C LYS A 10 -33.27 16.20 -8.35
N TYR A 11 -34.05 17.21 -7.95
CA TYR A 11 -33.51 18.50 -7.54
C TYR A 11 -32.65 18.37 -6.29
N TRP A 12 -33.15 17.71 -5.24
CA TRP A 12 -32.40 17.51 -3.99
C TRP A 12 -31.17 16.63 -4.18
N ILE A 13 -31.26 15.56 -4.97
CA ILE A 13 -30.07 14.77 -5.34
C ILE A 13 -29.05 15.65 -6.06
N GLY A 14 -29.48 16.53 -6.97
CA GLY A 14 -28.61 17.46 -7.65
C GLY A 14 -27.91 18.44 -6.71
N GLN A 15 -28.63 18.99 -5.73
CA GLN A 15 -28.04 19.88 -4.72
C GLN A 15 -27.05 19.16 -3.82
N ILE A 16 -27.41 17.97 -3.31
CA ILE A 16 -26.54 17.14 -2.48
C ILE A 16 -25.29 16.75 -3.27
N HIS A 17 -25.45 16.27 -4.51
CA HIS A 17 -24.34 15.89 -5.38
C HIS A 17 -23.42 17.08 -5.70
N LEU A 18 -23.99 18.27 -5.93
CA LEU A 18 -23.18 19.47 -6.19
C LEU A 18 -22.33 19.85 -4.98
N TRP A 19 -22.94 19.99 -3.80
CA TRP A 19 -22.22 20.47 -2.62
C TRP A 19 -21.26 19.43 -2.06
N LEU A 20 -21.67 18.16 -1.98
CA LEU A 20 -20.78 17.08 -1.58
C LEU A 20 -19.71 16.81 -2.66
N GLY A 21 -20.05 16.93 -3.94
CA GLY A 21 -19.10 16.79 -5.05
C GLY A 21 -18.02 17.87 -5.04
N LEU A 22 -18.38 19.11 -4.70
CA LEU A 22 -17.43 20.21 -4.61
C LEU A 22 -16.47 20.04 -3.42
N THR A 23 -16.97 19.63 -2.26
CA THR A 23 -16.13 19.39 -1.07
C THR A 23 -15.27 18.15 -1.21
N SER A 24 -15.86 17.02 -1.64
CA SER A 24 -15.10 15.77 -1.89
C SER A 24 -14.14 15.88 -3.06
N GLY A 25 -14.43 16.73 -4.05
CA GLY A 25 -13.54 16.99 -5.18
C GLY A 25 -12.15 17.45 -4.76
N LEU A 26 -12.04 18.20 -3.66
CA LEU A 26 -10.74 18.61 -3.10
C LEU A 26 -9.95 17.40 -2.59
N PHE A 27 -10.60 16.51 -1.83
CA PHE A 27 -9.99 15.27 -1.36
C PHE A 27 -9.58 14.37 -2.52
N VAL A 28 -10.45 14.20 -3.52
CA VAL A 28 -10.15 13.37 -4.70
C VAL A 28 -8.98 13.94 -5.49
N CYS A 29 -8.88 15.27 -5.65
CA CYS A 29 -7.73 15.89 -6.30
C CYS A 29 -6.44 15.65 -5.51
N PHE A 30 -6.48 15.87 -4.19
CA PHE A 30 -5.34 15.62 -3.32
C PHE A 30 -4.88 14.15 -3.36
N LEU A 31 -5.82 13.20 -3.23
CA LEU A 31 -5.54 11.77 -3.29
C LEU A 31 -5.07 11.33 -4.68
N GLY A 32 -5.62 11.91 -5.74
CA GLY A 32 -5.17 11.65 -7.11
C GLY A 32 -3.73 12.08 -7.34
N ILE A 33 -3.34 13.27 -6.86
CA ILE A 33 -1.96 13.78 -6.98
C ILE A 33 -1.00 12.91 -6.16
N THR A 34 -1.30 12.70 -4.87
CA THR A 34 -0.44 11.91 -3.98
C THR A 34 -0.36 10.45 -4.43
N GLY A 35 -1.47 9.86 -4.85
CA GLY A 35 -1.52 8.50 -5.39
C GLY A 35 -0.73 8.36 -6.69
N CYS A 36 -0.76 9.36 -7.57
CA CYS A 36 0.07 9.36 -8.78
C CYS A 36 1.56 9.39 -8.45
N ILE A 37 1.99 10.20 -7.48
CA ILE A 37 3.39 10.24 -7.01
C ILE A 37 3.81 8.88 -6.44
N LEU A 38 2.95 8.29 -5.60
CA LEU A 38 3.22 7.00 -4.96
C LEU A 38 3.23 5.82 -5.95
N ALA A 39 2.42 5.87 -7.01
CA ALA A 39 2.39 4.85 -8.04
C ALA A 39 3.73 4.68 -8.78
N PHE A 40 4.55 5.74 -8.81
CA PHE A 40 5.89 5.75 -9.41
C PHE A 40 7.02 5.74 -8.37
N GLN A 41 6.73 5.40 -7.10
CA GLN A 41 7.73 5.42 -6.04
C GLN A 41 8.97 4.59 -6.40
N ARG A 42 8.78 3.35 -6.86
CA ARG A 42 9.90 2.45 -7.16
C ARG A 42 10.78 3.02 -8.26
N GLU A 43 10.20 3.47 -9.35
CA GLU A 43 10.89 4.04 -10.51
C GLU A 43 11.65 5.31 -10.13
N ILE A 44 11.05 6.19 -9.32
CA ILE A 44 11.68 7.42 -8.87
C ILE A 44 12.83 7.11 -7.93
N GLU A 45 12.63 6.25 -6.92
CA GLU A 45 13.69 5.86 -5.99
C GLU A 45 14.85 5.19 -6.72
N ASP A 46 14.55 4.30 -7.66
CA ASP A 46 15.55 3.62 -8.49
C ASP A 46 16.36 4.60 -9.36
N ALA A 47 15.72 5.65 -9.87
CA ALA A 47 16.41 6.66 -10.67
C ALA A 47 17.32 7.58 -9.84
N VAL A 48 16.97 7.88 -8.58
CA VAL A 48 17.64 8.92 -7.78
C VAL A 48 18.49 8.38 -6.62
N GLN A 49 18.27 7.14 -6.18
CA GLN A 49 18.93 6.53 -5.03
C GLN A 49 19.90 5.43 -5.48
N SER A 50 21.09 5.81 -5.93
CA SER A 50 22.12 4.88 -6.42
C SER A 50 22.53 3.82 -5.38
N TYR A 51 22.47 4.16 -4.08
CA TYR A 51 22.78 3.26 -2.96
C TYR A 51 21.83 2.05 -2.83
N ARG A 52 20.73 2.00 -3.60
CA ARG A 52 19.84 0.83 -3.66
C ARG A 52 20.42 -0.32 -4.47
N TYR A 53 21.46 -0.06 -5.25
CA TYR A 53 22.09 -1.03 -6.14
C TYR A 53 23.40 -1.53 -5.56
N ALA A 54 23.71 -2.79 -5.86
CA ALA A 54 25.02 -3.38 -5.61
C ALA A 54 25.48 -4.09 -6.87
N GLU A 55 26.77 -3.98 -7.19
CA GLU A 55 27.34 -4.67 -8.34
C GLU A 55 27.24 -6.18 -8.15
N VAL A 56 26.81 -6.89 -9.20
CA VAL A 56 26.72 -8.35 -9.16
C VAL A 56 28.13 -8.93 -9.27
N ARG A 57 28.61 -9.53 -8.19
CA ARG A 57 29.92 -10.21 -8.13
C ARG A 57 29.74 -11.72 -8.10
N ASN A 58 30.73 -12.44 -8.61
CA ASN A 58 30.80 -13.91 -8.50
C ASN A 58 31.43 -14.31 -7.14
N GLU A 59 30.85 -13.77 -6.08
CA GLU A 59 31.27 -13.96 -4.68
C GLU A 59 30.07 -14.45 -3.87
N PRO A 60 30.28 -15.21 -2.79
CA PRO A 60 29.18 -15.58 -1.91
C PRO A 60 28.58 -14.34 -1.26
N LEU A 61 27.25 -14.23 -1.28
CA LEU A 61 26.56 -13.21 -0.48
C LEU A 61 26.79 -13.47 1.00
N LEU A 62 26.94 -12.40 1.77
CA LEU A 62 26.95 -12.46 3.22
C LEU A 62 25.63 -13.03 3.75
N PRO A 63 25.69 -13.89 4.78
CA PRO A 63 24.50 -14.47 5.36
C PRO A 63 23.68 -13.42 6.15
N PRO A 64 22.36 -13.65 6.33
CA PRO A 64 21.48 -12.78 7.12
C PRO A 64 22.04 -12.37 8.49
N SER A 65 22.65 -13.29 9.25
CA SER A 65 23.20 -13.00 10.57
C SER A 65 24.34 -11.96 10.53
N GLU A 66 25.22 -12.03 9.53
CA GLU A 66 26.32 -11.06 9.37
C GLU A 66 25.81 -9.70 8.88
N ILE A 67 24.88 -9.68 7.91
CA ILE A 67 24.24 -8.43 7.47
C ILE A 67 23.50 -7.76 8.64
N LYS A 68 22.78 -8.54 9.45
CA LYS A 68 22.11 -8.06 10.68
C LYS A 68 23.11 -7.41 11.63
N LYS A 69 24.25 -8.08 11.88
CA LYS A 69 25.30 -7.59 12.78
C LYS A 69 25.89 -6.28 12.28
N ILE A 70 26.22 -6.19 10.99
CA ILE A 70 26.75 -4.98 10.35
C ILE A 70 25.74 -3.83 10.48
N ALA A 71 24.48 -4.07 10.12
CA ALA A 71 23.45 -3.04 10.16
C ALA A 71 23.15 -2.58 11.60
N ASN A 72 23.15 -3.49 12.58
CA ASN A 72 22.95 -3.16 14.00
C ASN A 72 24.11 -2.33 14.58
N LEU A 73 25.33 -2.50 14.07
CA LEU A 73 26.45 -1.63 14.43
C LEU A 73 26.27 -0.21 13.87
N ALA A 74 25.66 -0.08 12.69
CA ALA A 74 25.33 1.21 12.09
C ALA A 74 24.11 1.91 12.75
N LEU A 75 23.22 1.14 13.37
CA LEU A 75 22.07 1.64 14.15
C LEU A 75 22.00 1.01 15.54
N PRO A 76 22.82 1.48 16.50
CA PRO A 76 22.80 0.99 17.87
C PRO A 76 21.42 1.19 18.53
N ASN A 77 21.07 0.30 19.46
CA ASN A 77 19.82 0.31 20.23
C ASN A 77 18.53 0.14 19.39
N LYS A 78 18.64 -0.43 18.19
CA LYS A 78 17.50 -0.82 17.35
C LYS A 78 17.65 -2.27 16.92
N GLU A 79 16.53 -2.95 16.78
CA GLU A 79 16.51 -4.35 16.34
C GLU A 79 16.04 -4.45 14.89
N ALA A 80 16.82 -5.15 14.08
CA ALA A 80 16.45 -5.44 12.70
C ALA A 80 15.19 -6.30 12.65
N HIS A 81 14.22 -5.87 11.86
CA HIS A 81 12.96 -6.57 11.61
C HIS A 81 13.00 -7.52 10.43
N SER A 82 13.59 -7.06 9.33
CA SER A 82 13.72 -7.88 8.15
C SER A 82 14.98 -7.54 7.38
N ILE A 83 15.46 -8.50 6.61
CA ILE A 83 16.62 -8.38 5.74
C ILE A 83 16.20 -8.86 4.36
N SER A 84 16.10 -7.94 3.42
CA SER A 84 15.74 -8.24 2.04
C SER A 84 16.98 -8.45 1.19
N TYR A 85 16.97 -9.49 0.38
CA TYR A 85 17.97 -9.77 -0.65
C TYR A 85 17.32 -9.74 -2.02
N GLN A 86 17.93 -9.05 -2.98
CA GLN A 86 17.57 -9.12 -4.38
C GLN A 86 18.83 -9.01 -5.25
N GLN A 87 18.89 -9.78 -6.33
CA GLN A 87 20.05 -9.76 -7.22
C GLN A 87 20.25 -8.36 -7.83
N GLY A 88 21.49 -7.84 -7.78
CA GLY A 88 21.83 -6.49 -8.27
C GLY A 88 21.36 -5.34 -7.37
N ARG A 89 20.84 -5.64 -6.18
CA ARG A 89 20.42 -4.67 -5.18
C ARG A 89 21.28 -4.78 -3.93
N ALA A 90 21.37 -3.67 -3.20
CA ALA A 90 21.84 -3.69 -1.83
C ALA A 90 20.91 -4.55 -0.96
N SER A 91 21.47 -5.23 0.04
CA SER A 91 20.65 -5.83 1.10
C SER A 91 19.99 -4.72 1.91
N VAL A 92 18.68 -4.85 2.14
CA VAL A 92 17.88 -3.83 2.81
C VAL A 92 17.48 -4.36 4.19
N VAL A 93 18.02 -3.74 5.24
CA VAL A 93 17.67 -4.08 6.62
C VAL A 93 16.67 -3.06 7.15
N SER A 94 15.44 -3.51 7.43
CA SER A 94 14.38 -2.66 7.96
C SER A 94 14.35 -2.73 9.49
N TYR A 95 14.13 -1.59 10.12
CA TYR A 95 14.04 -1.43 11.57
C TYR A 95 12.72 -0.78 11.92
N PHE A 96 11.75 -1.56 12.37
CA PHE A 96 10.54 -1.06 13.00
C PHE A 96 10.06 -2.07 14.03
N LYS A 97 9.36 -1.59 15.05
CA LYS A 97 8.77 -2.43 16.07
C LYS A 97 7.44 -1.86 16.50
N GLU A 98 6.44 -2.72 16.65
CA GLU A 98 5.12 -2.31 17.12
C GLU A 98 5.24 -1.65 18.50
N GLY A 99 4.62 -0.48 18.66
CA GLY A 99 4.67 0.30 19.89
C GLY A 99 5.92 1.18 20.06
N GLU A 100 6.90 1.12 19.15
CA GLU A 100 8.08 2.00 19.17
C GLU A 100 8.06 3.01 18.02
N ASP A 101 8.39 4.27 18.32
CA ASP A 101 8.39 5.37 17.35
C ASP A 101 9.73 5.47 16.60
N TYR A 102 10.13 4.37 15.97
CA TYR A 102 11.23 4.42 15.01
C TYR A 102 10.93 3.58 13.77
N TYR A 103 11.29 4.14 12.62
CA TYR A 103 11.33 3.40 11.38
C TYR A 103 12.58 3.79 10.60
N TRP A 104 13.52 2.86 10.47
CA TRP A 104 14.79 3.08 9.80
C TRP A 104 15.05 2.00 8.77
N THR A 105 15.94 2.30 7.83
CA THR A 105 16.42 1.33 6.86
C THR A 105 17.91 1.50 6.62
N VAL A 106 18.63 0.39 6.61
CA VAL A 106 20.06 0.34 6.31
C VAL A 106 20.26 -0.44 5.02
N PHE A 107 20.97 0.18 4.08
CA PHE A 107 21.38 -0.43 2.82
C PHE A 107 22.82 -0.90 2.97
N VAL A 108 23.04 -2.19 2.71
CA VAL A 108 24.35 -2.84 2.86
C VAL A 108 24.72 -3.53 1.56
N ASP A 109 25.96 -3.36 1.09
CA ASP A 109 26.48 -4.14 -0.02
C ASP A 109 26.51 -5.63 0.40
N PRO A 110 25.79 -6.51 -0.30
CA PRO A 110 25.55 -7.87 0.18
C PRO A 110 26.78 -8.78 0.04
N TYR A 111 27.87 -8.30 -0.54
CA TYR A 111 29.11 -9.06 -0.74
C TYR A 111 30.20 -8.59 0.25
N SER A 112 30.45 -7.29 0.30
CA SER A 112 31.52 -6.68 1.10
C SER A 112 31.08 -6.35 2.53
N GLY A 113 29.78 -6.16 2.77
CA GLY A 113 29.27 -5.67 4.05
C GLY A 113 29.43 -4.16 4.25
N GLU A 114 29.80 -3.41 3.22
CA GLU A 114 29.84 -1.95 3.28
C GLU A 114 28.44 -1.36 3.51
N VAL A 115 28.31 -0.45 4.48
CA VAL A 115 27.06 0.28 4.72
C VAL A 115 26.95 1.42 3.71
N LEU A 116 26.08 1.24 2.71
CA LEU A 116 25.89 2.19 1.62
C LEU A 116 25.05 3.40 2.06
N LYS A 117 24.03 3.17 2.90
CA LYS A 117 23.16 4.25 3.41
C LYS A 117 22.43 3.83 4.67
N VAL A 118 22.37 4.74 5.65
CA VAL A 118 21.43 4.70 6.76
C VAL A 118 20.35 5.76 6.50
N LYS A 119 19.09 5.35 6.47
CA LYS A 119 17.94 6.19 6.10
C LYS A 119 16.92 6.19 7.23
N ASP A 120 16.67 7.39 7.76
CA ASP A 120 15.54 7.64 8.66
C ASP A 120 14.27 7.75 7.82
N MET A 121 13.31 6.86 8.08
CA MET A 121 12.04 6.92 7.35
C MET A 121 11.10 8.00 7.88
N ALA A 122 11.33 8.56 9.07
CA ALA A 122 10.52 9.67 9.56
C ALA A 122 10.59 10.90 8.63
N TRP A 123 11.73 11.09 7.97
CA TRP A 123 12.00 12.19 7.04
C TRP A 123 12.02 11.77 5.57
N ASP A 124 11.73 10.51 5.27
CA ASP A 124 11.68 10.05 3.89
C ASP A 124 10.51 10.68 3.13
N PHE A 125 10.78 11.17 1.93
CA PHE A 125 9.78 11.83 1.09
C PHE A 125 8.57 10.93 0.82
N PHE A 126 8.79 9.66 0.45
CA PHE A 126 7.69 8.75 0.14
C PHE A 126 6.94 8.31 1.40
N ARG A 127 7.63 8.18 2.54
CA ARG A 127 6.97 8.00 3.84
C ARG A 127 6.06 9.18 4.21
N ILE A 128 6.52 10.42 4.00
CA ILE A 128 5.70 11.61 4.22
C ILE A 128 4.51 11.64 3.25
N MET A 129 4.72 11.28 1.98
CA MET A 129 3.65 11.23 0.98
C MET A 129 2.59 10.19 1.31
N ILE A 130 2.98 8.96 1.70
CA ILE A 130 2.00 7.93 2.09
C ILE A 130 1.25 8.32 3.36
N MET A 131 1.90 9.00 4.30
CA MET A 131 1.23 9.53 5.49
C MET A 131 0.17 10.59 5.15
N GLY A 132 0.46 11.44 4.16
CA GLY A 132 -0.54 12.36 3.60
C GLY A 132 -1.68 11.63 2.89
N HIS A 133 -1.34 10.65 2.05
CA HIS A 133 -2.29 9.91 1.23
C HIS A 133 -3.26 9.03 2.04
N TYR A 134 -2.78 8.35 3.08
CA TYR A 134 -3.60 7.44 3.91
C TYR A 134 -4.17 8.09 5.16
N TYR A 135 -3.52 9.13 5.69
CA TYR A 135 -3.88 9.72 6.99
C TYR A 135 -4.01 11.24 6.98
N LEU A 136 -3.88 11.93 5.84
CA LEU A 136 -3.91 13.41 5.77
C LEU A 136 -2.86 14.09 6.66
N TRP A 137 -1.75 13.41 6.95
CA TRP A 137 -0.75 13.84 7.94
C TRP A 137 -1.31 14.01 9.37
N LEU A 138 -2.46 13.42 9.66
CA LEU A 138 -3.03 13.33 10.99
C LEU A 138 -2.61 11.99 11.63
N PRO A 139 -2.74 11.86 12.96
CA PRO A 139 -2.61 10.57 13.63
C PRO A 139 -3.47 9.49 12.96
N PRO A 140 -3.00 8.24 12.80
CA PRO A 140 -3.72 7.20 12.09
C PRO A 140 -5.17 6.99 12.56
N GLU A 141 -5.41 7.11 13.86
CA GLU A 141 -6.72 6.94 14.51
C GLU A 141 -7.73 8.01 14.11
N ILE A 142 -7.25 9.14 13.55
CA ILE A 142 -8.06 10.27 13.11
C ILE A 142 -8.09 10.31 11.58
N GLY A 143 -6.91 10.28 10.95
CA GLY A 143 -6.74 10.42 9.52
C GLY A 143 -7.41 9.32 8.71
N GLN A 144 -7.20 8.05 9.09
CA GLN A 144 -7.75 6.92 8.36
C GLN A 144 -9.29 6.90 8.39
N PRO A 145 -9.98 7.07 9.55
CA PRO A 145 -11.44 7.13 9.56
C PRO A 145 -12.02 8.27 8.72
N ILE A 146 -11.37 9.45 8.73
CA ILE A 146 -11.80 10.59 7.90
C ILE A 146 -11.73 10.23 6.42
N LEU A 147 -10.59 9.70 5.94
CA LEU A 147 -10.44 9.36 4.53
C LEU A 147 -11.29 8.16 4.10
N ALA A 148 -11.42 7.14 4.94
CA ALA A 148 -12.30 6.00 4.66
C ALA A 148 -13.75 6.47 4.53
N THR A 149 -14.21 7.37 5.41
CA THR A 149 -15.55 7.96 5.36
C THR A 149 -15.74 8.84 4.12
N ALA A 150 -14.74 9.67 3.78
CA ALA A 150 -14.75 10.49 2.57
C ALA A 150 -14.84 9.61 1.30
N THR A 151 -14.13 8.47 1.27
CA THR A 151 -14.19 7.49 0.18
C THR A 151 -15.57 6.84 0.07
N LEU A 152 -16.21 6.54 1.20
CA LEU A 152 -17.58 6.02 1.24
C LEU A 152 -18.59 7.05 0.70
N MET A 153 -18.46 8.31 1.12
CA MET A 153 -19.27 9.42 0.60
C MET A 153 -19.05 9.62 -0.90
N PHE A 154 -17.80 9.56 -1.37
CA PHE A 154 -17.46 9.63 -2.77
C PHE A 154 -18.08 8.48 -3.57
N THR A 155 -18.12 7.28 -3.01
CA THR A 155 -18.79 6.12 -3.63
C THR A 155 -20.29 6.40 -3.85
N PHE A 156 -20.98 6.98 -2.86
CA PHE A 156 -22.39 7.41 -3.04
C PHE A 156 -22.52 8.54 -4.07
N LEU A 157 -21.54 9.45 -4.15
CA LEU A 157 -21.50 10.49 -5.18
C LEU A 157 -21.39 9.92 -6.59
N LEU A 158 -20.59 8.87 -6.81
CA LEU A 158 -20.49 8.20 -8.10
C LEU A 158 -21.86 7.62 -8.53
N PHE A 159 -22.55 6.91 -7.63
CA PHE A 159 -23.88 6.36 -7.94
C PHE A 159 -24.94 7.44 -8.16
N SER A 160 -24.95 8.50 -7.33
CA SER A 160 -25.87 9.62 -7.54
C SER A 160 -25.57 10.38 -8.84
N GLY A 161 -24.30 10.49 -9.23
CA GLY A 161 -23.85 11.03 -10.52
C GLY A 161 -24.42 10.25 -11.70
N LEU A 162 -24.39 8.92 -11.67
CA LEU A 162 -25.01 8.07 -12.69
C LEU A 162 -26.52 8.29 -12.80
N VAL A 163 -27.22 8.40 -11.66
CA VAL A 163 -28.67 8.67 -11.61
C VAL A 163 -29.02 10.04 -12.21
N LEU A 164 -28.19 11.05 -11.98
CA LEU A 164 -28.34 12.41 -12.54
C LEU A 164 -27.95 12.45 -14.03
N TRP A 165 -26.96 11.65 -14.42
CA TRP A 165 -26.49 11.55 -15.79
C TRP A 165 -27.48 10.82 -16.71
N TRP A 166 -28.31 9.91 -16.17
CA TRP A 166 -29.23 9.13 -16.98
C TRP A 166 -30.18 10.00 -17.84
N PRO A 167 -30.20 9.84 -19.18
CA PRO A 167 -30.98 10.68 -20.07
C PRO A 167 -32.49 10.45 -19.90
N LYS A 168 -33.28 11.53 -19.96
CA LYS A 168 -34.76 11.44 -19.93
C LYS A 168 -35.36 11.10 -21.30
N ASN A 169 -34.65 11.35 -22.40
CA ASN A 169 -35.08 11.06 -23.77
C ASN A 169 -33.88 10.89 -24.73
N LYS A 170 -34.13 10.34 -25.93
CA LYS A 170 -33.08 10.04 -26.93
C LYS A 170 -32.33 11.28 -27.42
N ALA A 171 -32.98 12.44 -27.54
CA ALA A 171 -32.35 13.68 -27.96
C ALA A 171 -31.36 14.24 -26.91
N ALA A 172 -31.67 14.09 -25.61
CA ALA A 172 -30.76 14.45 -24.54
C ALA A 172 -29.57 13.48 -24.44
N SER A 173 -29.73 12.23 -24.87
CA SER A 173 -28.67 11.22 -24.87
C SER A 173 -27.48 11.62 -25.75
N LYS A 174 -27.72 12.03 -27.01
CA LYS A 174 -26.65 12.43 -27.95
C LYS A 174 -25.76 13.55 -27.42
N LYS A 175 -26.32 14.47 -26.63
CA LYS A 175 -25.59 15.61 -26.03
C LYS A 175 -24.78 15.23 -24.77
N ARG A 176 -24.99 14.04 -24.20
CA ARG A 176 -24.31 13.58 -22.97
C ARG A 176 -23.05 12.78 -23.22
N PHE A 177 -22.78 12.43 -24.48
CA PHE A 177 -21.59 11.70 -24.93
C PHE A 177 -20.66 12.56 -25.80
N SER A 178 -20.96 13.85 -25.98
CA SER A 178 -20.15 14.75 -26.81
C SER A 178 -19.89 16.06 -26.11
N VAL A 179 -18.67 16.58 -26.27
CA VAL A 179 -18.26 17.89 -25.71
C VAL A 179 -18.41 18.94 -26.80
N LYS A 180 -19.16 20.01 -26.51
CA LYS A 180 -19.30 21.13 -27.43
C LYS A 180 -18.17 22.15 -27.22
N TRP A 181 -17.02 21.91 -27.84
CA TRP A 181 -15.81 22.74 -27.70
C TRP A 181 -15.99 24.21 -28.13
N SER A 182 -16.90 24.49 -29.07
CA SER A 182 -17.20 25.85 -29.52
C SER A 182 -18.12 26.67 -28.58
N ALA A 183 -18.46 26.13 -27.41
CA ALA A 183 -19.33 26.81 -26.44
C ALA A 183 -18.54 27.66 -25.42
N ARG A 184 -19.24 28.50 -24.64
CA ARG A 184 -18.65 29.24 -23.51
C ARG A 184 -18.04 28.27 -22.49
N TRP A 185 -16.96 28.67 -21.80
CA TRP A 185 -16.24 27.86 -20.81
C TRP A 185 -17.14 27.11 -19.82
N ARG A 186 -18.15 27.78 -19.25
CA ARG A 186 -19.13 27.16 -18.34
C ARG A 186 -19.79 25.91 -18.94
N ARG A 187 -20.13 25.95 -20.24
CA ARG A 187 -20.73 24.83 -20.95
C ARG A 187 -19.71 23.75 -21.25
N VAL A 188 -18.50 24.12 -21.66
CA VAL A 188 -17.40 23.16 -21.90
C VAL A 188 -17.07 22.40 -20.62
N ASN A 189 -16.88 23.08 -19.48
CA ASN A 189 -16.62 22.44 -18.19
C ASN A 189 -17.76 21.50 -17.76
N TYR A 190 -19.01 21.92 -17.94
CA TYR A 190 -20.17 21.06 -17.68
C TYR A 190 -20.17 19.81 -18.57
N ASP A 191 -19.90 19.96 -19.87
CA ASP A 191 -19.86 18.84 -20.81
C ASP A 191 -18.66 17.92 -20.51
N LEU A 192 -17.48 18.47 -20.16
CA LEU A 192 -16.33 17.70 -19.71
C LEU A 192 -16.67 16.87 -18.46
N HIS A 193 -17.20 17.48 -17.41
CA HIS A 193 -17.58 16.76 -16.20
C HIS A 193 -18.62 15.66 -16.47
N ASN A 194 -19.62 15.92 -17.33
CA ASN A 194 -20.64 14.90 -17.65
C ASN A 194 -20.11 13.75 -18.51
N VAL A 195 -19.38 14.07 -19.59
CA VAL A 195 -18.90 13.06 -20.55
C VAL A 195 -17.77 12.28 -19.89
N PHE A 196 -16.74 12.96 -19.41
CA PHE A 196 -15.58 12.32 -18.78
C PHE A 196 -15.96 11.64 -17.47
N GLY A 197 -16.81 12.29 -16.66
CA GLY A 197 -17.31 11.71 -15.42
C GLY A 197 -18.03 10.39 -15.67
N PHE A 198 -18.87 10.28 -16.70
CA PHE A 198 -19.53 9.02 -17.05
C PHE A 198 -18.54 7.91 -17.39
N TYR A 199 -17.57 8.16 -18.27
CA TYR A 199 -16.57 7.15 -18.65
C TYR A 199 -15.69 6.74 -17.47
N MET A 200 -15.22 7.72 -16.69
CA MET A 200 -14.38 7.47 -15.53
C MET A 200 -15.12 6.86 -14.35
N THR A 201 -16.44 7.01 -14.24
CA THR A 201 -17.21 6.51 -13.10
C THR A 201 -16.98 5.01 -12.88
N TRP A 202 -16.87 4.21 -13.94
CA TRP A 202 -16.63 2.76 -13.80
C TRP A 202 -15.27 2.44 -13.20
N ILE A 203 -14.22 3.15 -13.64
CA ILE A 203 -12.87 3.02 -13.09
C ILE A 203 -12.87 3.52 -11.63
N LEU A 204 -13.51 4.66 -11.37
CA LEU A 204 -13.58 5.26 -10.04
C LEU A 204 -14.38 4.41 -9.04
N ILE A 205 -15.42 3.71 -9.48
CA ILE A 205 -16.15 2.76 -8.61
C ILE A 205 -15.21 1.63 -8.19
N PHE A 206 -14.43 1.05 -9.12
CA PHE A 206 -13.48 0.01 -8.77
C PHE A 206 -12.42 0.51 -7.77
N LEU A 207 -11.84 1.68 -8.04
CA LEU A 207 -10.86 2.30 -7.15
C LEU A 207 -11.46 2.62 -5.78
N ALA A 208 -12.66 3.18 -5.73
CA ALA A 208 -13.34 3.50 -4.48
C ALA A 208 -13.66 2.23 -3.67
N PHE A 209 -14.12 1.16 -4.32
CA PHE A 209 -14.34 -0.13 -3.65
C PHE A 209 -13.04 -0.72 -3.10
N SER A 210 -11.94 -0.68 -3.86
CA SER A 210 -10.64 -1.10 -3.31
C SER A 210 -10.21 -0.25 -2.11
N GLY A 211 -10.41 1.07 -2.17
CA GLY A 211 -10.16 1.98 -1.05
C GLY A 211 -11.00 1.65 0.18
N LEU A 212 -12.27 1.29 0.00
CA LEU A 212 -13.16 0.87 1.09
C LEU A 212 -12.74 -0.46 1.71
N VAL A 213 -12.25 -1.42 0.91
CA VAL A 213 -11.70 -2.68 1.43
C VAL A 213 -10.48 -2.41 2.32
N MET A 214 -9.62 -1.47 1.93
CA MET A 214 -8.46 -1.07 2.75
C MET A 214 -8.85 -0.21 3.97
N GLY A 215 -9.89 0.62 3.84
CA GLY A 215 -10.29 1.60 4.85
C GLY A 215 -11.19 1.05 5.96
N PHE A 216 -12.05 0.07 5.67
CA PHE A 216 -13.04 -0.43 6.61
C PHE A 216 -13.00 -1.95 6.76
N GLN A 217 -12.66 -2.42 7.96
CA GLN A 217 -12.63 -3.86 8.28
C GLN A 217 -13.97 -4.56 8.08
N TRP A 218 -15.09 -3.90 8.39
CA TRP A 218 -16.42 -4.48 8.14
C TRP A 218 -16.68 -4.66 6.64
N PHE A 219 -16.24 -3.70 5.81
CA PHE A 219 -16.42 -3.75 4.36
C PHE A 219 -15.54 -4.84 3.74
N ALA A 220 -14.27 -4.91 4.16
CA ALA A 220 -13.36 -5.99 3.78
C ALA A 220 -13.93 -7.38 4.10
N LYS A 221 -14.43 -7.57 5.33
CA LYS A 221 -15.07 -8.82 5.76
C LYS A 221 -16.33 -9.14 4.95
N SER A 222 -17.16 -8.14 4.63
CA SER A 222 -18.34 -8.33 3.77
C SER A 222 -17.98 -8.73 2.35
N VAL A 223 -16.98 -8.08 1.75
CA VAL A 223 -16.48 -8.42 0.40
C VAL A 223 -15.87 -9.82 0.39
N TYR A 224 -15.07 -10.17 1.41
CA TYR A 224 -14.50 -11.51 1.55
C TYR A 224 -15.60 -12.57 1.71
N TRP A 225 -16.56 -12.34 2.60
CA TRP A 225 -17.67 -13.27 2.83
C TRP A 225 -18.46 -13.51 1.55
N LEU A 226 -18.80 -12.45 0.81
CA LEU A 226 -19.53 -12.55 -0.46
C LEU A 226 -18.72 -13.30 -1.53
N SER A 227 -17.44 -12.96 -1.70
CA SER A 227 -16.58 -13.56 -2.74
C SER A 227 -16.13 -14.99 -2.42
N SER A 228 -16.08 -15.37 -1.15
CA SER A 228 -15.66 -16.71 -0.70
C SER A 228 -16.82 -17.71 -0.56
N GLY A 229 -18.06 -17.31 -0.88
CA GLY A 229 -19.24 -18.16 -0.73
C GLY A 229 -19.66 -18.36 0.74
N GLY A 230 -19.43 -17.36 1.58
CA GLY A 230 -19.89 -17.33 2.96
C GLY A 230 -18.83 -17.65 4.02
N LYS A 231 -17.55 -17.74 3.65
CA LYS A 231 -16.46 -18.00 4.60
C LYS A 231 -16.11 -16.73 5.37
N GLN A 232 -15.65 -16.92 6.61
CA GLN A 232 -15.11 -15.84 7.40
C GLN A 232 -13.64 -15.60 7.05
N MET A 233 -13.23 -14.34 7.02
CA MET A 233 -11.83 -13.95 6.84
C MET A 233 -11.07 -14.32 8.11
N ILE A 234 -10.07 -15.20 7.96
CA ILE A 234 -9.23 -15.65 9.08
C ILE A 234 -8.17 -14.57 9.32
N PRO A 235 -8.00 -14.05 10.55
CA PRO A 235 -6.93 -13.13 10.85
C PRO A 235 -5.58 -13.83 10.67
N PHE A 236 -4.58 -13.08 10.19
CA PHE A 236 -3.21 -13.55 10.22
C PHE A 236 -2.72 -13.55 11.67
N GLU A 237 -2.15 -14.67 12.11
CA GLU A 237 -1.47 -14.80 13.39
C GLU A 237 -0.05 -15.28 13.14
N GLU A 238 0.93 -14.67 13.80
CA GLU A 238 2.32 -15.11 13.69
C GLU A 238 2.49 -16.54 14.22
N SER A 239 3.29 -17.34 13.50
CA SER A 239 3.62 -18.68 13.97
C SER A 239 4.55 -18.63 15.19
N ILE A 240 4.12 -19.27 16.28
CA ILE A 240 4.92 -19.39 17.50
C ILE A 240 5.79 -20.65 17.42
N SER A 241 7.09 -20.48 17.66
CA SER A 241 8.04 -21.59 17.80
C SER A 241 7.91 -22.24 19.19
N LYS A 242 7.42 -23.48 19.22
CA LYS A 242 7.44 -24.32 20.44
C LYS A 242 8.84 -24.89 20.73
N SER A 243 9.75 -24.84 19.77
CA SER A 243 11.09 -25.44 19.89
C SER A 243 12.00 -24.68 20.84
N ALA A 244 11.78 -23.37 21.03
CA ALA A 244 12.57 -22.58 21.95
C ALA A 244 12.33 -22.91 23.43
N SER A 245 11.18 -23.52 23.75
CA SER A 245 10.88 -24.05 25.09
C SER A 245 11.38 -25.48 25.30
N ASP A 246 11.87 -26.16 24.26
CA ASP A 246 12.36 -27.54 24.34
C ASP A 246 13.90 -27.55 24.35
N ALA A 247 14.48 -27.77 25.53
CA ALA A 247 15.93 -27.79 25.75
C ALA A 247 16.67 -28.82 24.87
N ARG A 248 16.02 -29.91 24.48
CA ARG A 248 16.62 -30.92 23.58
C ARG A 248 16.76 -30.37 22.17
N LEU A 249 15.72 -29.69 21.66
CA LEU A 249 15.74 -29.09 20.33
C LEU A 249 16.74 -27.92 20.25
N VAL A 250 16.86 -27.13 21.32
CA VAL A 250 17.88 -26.08 21.45
C VAL A 250 19.30 -26.69 21.41
N ALA A 251 19.56 -27.75 22.17
CA ALA A 251 20.87 -28.41 22.19
C ALA A 251 21.23 -29.03 20.83
N LEU A 252 20.26 -29.63 20.12
CA LEU A 252 20.45 -30.18 18.76
C LEU A 252 20.74 -29.11 17.69
N ALA A 253 20.41 -27.85 17.96
CA ALA A 253 20.61 -26.73 17.05
C ALA A 253 21.89 -25.93 17.35
N ALA A 254 22.48 -26.08 18.54
CA ALA A 254 23.61 -25.27 19.02
C ALA A 254 24.83 -25.27 18.07
N ASP A 255 25.09 -26.40 17.42
CA ASP A 255 26.26 -26.56 16.54
C ASP A 255 25.98 -26.24 15.05
N LYS A 256 24.74 -25.85 14.70
CA LYS A 256 24.32 -25.72 13.30
C LYS A 256 24.43 -24.31 12.71
N GLY A 257 24.83 -23.32 13.52
CA GLY A 257 24.85 -21.91 13.13
C GLY A 257 23.46 -21.24 13.23
N PRO A 258 23.34 -19.94 12.93
CA PRO A 258 22.08 -19.20 13.02
C PRO A 258 20.98 -19.79 12.14
N ALA A 259 19.78 -19.95 12.68
CA ALA A 259 18.68 -20.61 11.97
C ALA A 259 18.25 -19.85 10.69
N GLU A 260 18.30 -18.52 10.74
CA GLU A 260 18.07 -17.63 9.61
C GLU A 260 19.00 -17.89 8.44
N ASP A 261 20.28 -18.18 8.70
CA ASP A 261 21.27 -18.43 7.66
C ASP A 261 21.03 -19.78 6.97
N ILE A 262 20.72 -20.81 7.77
CA ILE A 262 20.42 -22.16 7.27
C ILE A 262 19.18 -22.14 6.38
N LEU A 263 18.11 -21.50 6.85
CA LEU A 263 16.83 -21.44 6.13
C LEU A 263 16.97 -20.61 4.86
N TRP A 264 17.65 -19.46 4.92
CA TRP A 264 17.92 -18.64 3.75
C TRP A 264 18.80 -19.38 2.73
N ALA A 265 19.88 -20.05 3.17
CA ALA A 265 20.74 -20.81 2.28
C ALA A 265 19.98 -21.95 1.58
N ARG A 266 19.13 -22.67 2.32
CA ARG A 266 18.24 -23.70 1.75
C ARG A 266 17.26 -23.09 0.74
N ALA A 267 16.59 -22.00 1.11
CA ALA A 267 15.60 -21.35 0.25
C ALA A 267 16.20 -20.88 -1.07
N ARG A 268 17.45 -20.36 -1.05
CA ARG A 268 18.20 -20.01 -2.27
C ARG A 268 18.62 -21.23 -3.08
N ALA A 269 19.11 -22.28 -2.42
CA ALA A 269 19.54 -23.51 -3.11
C ALA A 269 18.38 -24.19 -3.85
N GLU A 270 17.18 -24.18 -3.27
CA GLU A 270 15.96 -24.70 -3.91
C GLU A 270 15.49 -23.86 -5.10
N ARG A 271 15.94 -22.60 -5.20
CA ARG A 271 15.43 -21.59 -6.16
C ARG A 271 16.55 -21.01 -7.01
N THR A 272 17.34 -21.88 -7.62
CA THR A 272 18.40 -21.47 -8.55
C THR A 272 17.84 -20.60 -9.68
N GLY A 273 18.44 -19.44 -9.92
CA GLY A 273 18.01 -18.49 -10.96
C GLY A 273 16.83 -17.58 -10.60
N PHE A 274 16.33 -17.61 -9.36
CA PHE A 274 15.31 -16.68 -8.90
C PHE A 274 15.82 -15.23 -8.85
N LYS A 275 15.04 -14.29 -9.40
CA LYS A 275 15.39 -12.86 -9.53
C LYS A 275 14.54 -11.92 -8.67
N GLY A 276 13.51 -12.44 -8.01
CA GLY A 276 12.67 -11.68 -7.09
C GLY A 276 13.40 -11.35 -5.78
N SER A 277 12.67 -10.80 -4.82
CA SER A 277 13.24 -10.52 -3.49
C SER A 277 13.00 -11.69 -2.53
N MET A 278 13.97 -11.90 -1.64
CA MET A 278 13.87 -12.85 -0.55
C MET A 278 14.04 -12.09 0.76
N ASP A 279 12.98 -12.05 1.55
CA ASP A 279 12.90 -11.35 2.81
C ASP A 279 13.08 -12.35 3.95
N VAL A 280 14.12 -12.12 4.74
CA VAL A 280 14.43 -12.91 5.93
C VAL A 280 13.94 -12.13 7.13
N HIS A 281 13.08 -12.72 7.95
CA HIS A 281 12.61 -12.15 9.22
C HIS A 281 13.29 -12.88 10.37
N PRO A 282 14.36 -12.30 10.96
CA PRO A 282 15.02 -12.89 12.11
C PRO A 282 14.06 -12.94 13.31
N PRO A 283 14.29 -13.87 14.26
CA PRO A 283 13.43 -13.97 15.42
C PRO A 283 13.61 -12.74 16.33
N HIS A 284 12.49 -12.11 16.70
CA HIS A 284 12.44 -10.96 17.62
C HIS A 284 12.35 -11.35 19.09
N SER A 285 11.89 -12.57 19.35
CA SER A 285 11.77 -13.12 20.70
C SER A 285 12.20 -14.59 20.68
N LYS A 286 12.41 -15.17 21.86
CA LYS A 286 12.70 -16.60 21.98
C LYS A 286 11.62 -17.46 21.34
N THR A 287 10.36 -17.03 21.38
CA THR A 287 9.22 -17.80 20.86
C THR A 287 8.87 -17.47 19.41
N SER A 288 9.52 -16.48 18.80
CA SER A 288 9.27 -16.11 17.40
C SER A 288 9.82 -17.19 16.46
N SER A 289 9.10 -17.46 15.38
CA SER A 289 9.62 -18.28 14.29
C SER A 289 10.53 -17.45 13.39
N VAL A 290 11.39 -18.13 12.64
CA VAL A 290 12.13 -17.53 11.52
C VAL A 290 11.29 -17.70 10.27
N GLU A 291 11.07 -16.61 9.54
CA GLU A 291 10.31 -16.62 8.29
C GLU A 291 11.21 -16.24 7.12
N ILE A 292 11.06 -16.97 5.99
CA ILE A 292 11.62 -16.60 4.70
C ILE A 292 10.46 -16.36 3.74
N SER A 293 10.24 -15.10 3.40
CA SER A 293 9.26 -14.66 2.43
C SER A 293 9.92 -14.51 1.05
N VAL A 294 9.23 -14.94 0.00
CA VAL A 294 9.75 -14.93 -1.38
C VAL A 294 8.74 -14.20 -2.26
N ASN A 295 9.15 -13.09 -2.88
CA ASN A 295 8.29 -12.12 -3.57
C ASN A 295 8.69 -11.92 -5.04
#